data_AF-A0ABD6IUJ3-F1
#
_entry.id   AF-A0ABD6IUJ3-F1
#
_cell.length_a   1.000
_cell.length_b   1.000
_cell.length_c   1.000
_cell.angle_alpha   90.00
_cell.angle_beta   90.00
_cell.angle_gamma   90.00
#
_symmetry.space_group_name_H-M   'P 1'
#
loop_
_entity.id
_entity.type
_entity.pdbx_description
1 polymer ?
#
loop_
_entity_poly.entity_id
_entity_poly.type
_entity_poly.pdbx_seq_one_letter_code
_entity_poly.pdbx_strand_id
1 'polypeptide(L)'
;DSVGGNMSAALTLMAKERGGPALVQQVLFYPVTDASFDTPSYHQFATGYFLRRDGMQWFWDQYTTDATDRAQITASPLRATAEQLSGLPPALVITGEADVLRDEGEAYA
;
A
#
# COMPACT_ATOMS: atom_id res chain seq x y z
N ASP A 1 -6.74 -5.96 -5.34
CA ASP A 1 -5.36 -6.09 -5.84
C ASP A 1 -4.82 -4.70 -6.20
N SER A 2 -3.49 -4.49 -6.23
CA SER A 2 -2.88 -3.18 -6.50
C SER A 2 -3.40 -2.07 -5.56
N VAL A 3 -3.99 -1.00 -6.09
CA VAL A 3 -4.68 0.04 -5.29
C VAL A 3 -5.88 -0.52 -4.50
N GLY A 4 -6.50 -1.61 -4.93
CA GLY A 4 -7.48 -2.33 -4.11
C GLY A 4 -6.85 -3.03 -2.89
N GLY A 5 -5.56 -3.39 -2.96
CA GLY A 5 -4.78 -3.82 -1.79
C GLY A 5 -4.57 -2.67 -0.81
N ASN A 6 -4.25 -1.47 -1.32
CA ASN A 6 -4.21 -0.24 -0.52
C ASN A 6 -5.53 0.01 0.21
N MET A 7 -6.64 -0.01 -0.53
CA MET A 7 -7.99 0.18 0.02
C MET A 7 -8.33 -0.86 1.09
N SER A 8 -7.89 -2.11 0.93
CA SER A 8 -8.12 -3.17 1.90
C SER A 8 -7.36 -2.92 3.21
N ALA A 9 -6.09 -2.50 3.13
CA ALA A 9 -5.30 -2.11 4.29
C ALA A 9 -5.88 -0.87 4.99
N ALA A 10 -6.24 0.17 4.22
CA ALA A 10 -6.86 1.38 4.74
C ALA A 10 -8.20 1.10 5.43
N LEU A 11 -9.08 0.28 4.83
CA LEU A 11 -10.34 -0.15 5.44
C LEU A 11 -10.10 -0.89 6.75
N THR A 12 -9.08 -1.74 6.79
CA THR A 12 -8.72 -2.53 7.97
C THR A 12 -8.26 -1.63 9.13
N LEU A 13 -7.42 -0.62 8.85
CA LEU A 13 -7.04 0.42 9.81
C LEU A 13 -8.25 1.22 10.30
N MET A 14 -9.09 1.70 9.37
CA MET A 14 -10.30 2.46 9.73
C MET A 14 -11.28 1.65 10.57
N ALA A 15 -11.46 0.35 10.27
CA ALA A 15 -12.35 -0.52 11.03
C ALA A 15 -11.86 -0.67 12.48
N LYS A 16 -10.55 -0.82 12.70
CA LYS A 16 -9.96 -0.81 14.05
C LYS A 16 -10.20 0.52 14.76
N GLU A 17 -9.87 1.64 14.13
CA GLU A 17 -10.02 2.98 14.72
C GLU A 17 -11.48 3.30 15.09
N ARG A 18 -12.43 2.85 14.27
CA ARG A 18 -13.86 3.08 14.48
C ARG A 18 -14.54 2.03 15.36
N GLY A 19 -13.80 1.03 15.85
CA GLY A 19 -14.33 -0.04 16.70
C GLY A 19 -15.18 -1.09 15.98
N GLY A 20 -15.10 -1.18 14.66
CA GLY A 20 -15.77 -2.23 13.87
C GLY A 20 -16.01 -1.86 12.40
N PRO A 21 -16.48 -2.83 11.58
CA PRO A 21 -16.81 -4.22 11.94
C PRO A 21 -15.57 -5.08 12.23
N ALA A 22 -15.77 -6.23 12.88
CA ALA A 22 -14.71 -7.21 13.05
C ALA A 22 -14.38 -7.87 11.70
N LEU A 23 -13.12 -7.78 11.29
CA LEU A 23 -12.60 -8.42 10.08
C LEU A 23 -11.87 -9.71 10.47
N VAL A 24 -12.05 -10.78 9.70
CA VAL A 24 -11.44 -12.08 9.98
C VAL A 24 -10.08 -12.28 9.34
N GLN A 25 -9.84 -11.62 8.19
CA GLN A 25 -8.60 -11.71 7.42
C GLN A 25 -8.51 -10.55 6.43
N GLN A 26 -7.30 -10.16 6.04
CA GLN A 26 -7.04 -9.32 4.88
C GLN A 26 -6.14 -10.04 3.86
N VAL A 27 -6.43 -9.89 2.57
CA VAL A 27 -5.65 -10.49 1.48
C VAL A 27 -5.24 -9.40 0.49
N LEU A 28 -3.93 -9.19 0.37
CA LEU A 28 -3.33 -8.05 -0.31
C LEU A 28 -2.49 -8.55 -1.50
N PHE A 29 -3.08 -8.52 -2.70
CA PHE A 29 -2.36 -8.83 -3.94
C PHE A 29 -1.63 -7.58 -4.44
N TYR A 30 -0.30 -7.64 -4.47
CA TYR A 30 0.67 -6.62 -4.89
C TYR A 30 0.24 -5.21 -4.48
N PRO A 31 0.03 -4.97 -3.16
CA PRO A 31 -0.61 -3.76 -2.69
C PRO A 31 0.26 -2.53 -2.96
N VAL A 32 -0.39 -1.42 -3.30
CA VAL A 32 0.21 -0.10 -3.11
C VAL A 32 0.17 0.23 -1.61
N THR A 33 1.27 0.59 -0.98
CA THR A 33 1.37 0.83 0.47
C THR A 33 2.03 2.16 0.83
N ASP A 34 2.71 2.84 -0.11
CA ASP A 34 3.29 4.16 0.13
C ASP A 34 3.26 5.06 -1.12
N ALA A 35 3.07 6.36 -0.89
CA ALA A 35 3.21 7.40 -1.90
C ALA A 35 4.68 7.85 -2.04
N SER A 36 5.58 6.88 -2.16
CA SER A 36 7.01 7.04 -2.41
C SER A 36 7.38 6.32 -3.70
N PHE A 37 8.41 6.79 -4.40
CA PHE A 37 8.78 6.26 -5.71
C PHE A 37 10.27 5.90 -5.80
N ASP A 38 10.94 5.73 -4.67
CA ASP A 38 12.42 5.62 -4.59
C ASP A 38 12.89 4.30 -3.93
N THR A 39 12.04 3.28 -3.85
CA THR A 39 12.47 1.93 -3.43
C THR A 39 13.38 1.29 -4.50
N PRO A 40 14.24 0.32 -4.12
CA PRO A 40 15.05 -0.42 -5.10
C PRO A 40 14.24 -1.02 -6.26
N SER A 41 13.07 -1.60 -5.98
CA SER A 41 12.13 -2.14 -6.98
C SER A 41 11.55 -1.06 -7.91
N TYR A 42 11.19 0.13 -7.41
CA TYR A 42 10.79 1.26 -8.25
C TYR A 42 11.88 1.67 -9.25
N HIS A 43 13.15 1.59 -8.85
CA HIS A 43 14.27 1.88 -9.75
C HIS A 43 14.56 0.73 -10.71
N GLN A 44 14.60 -0.50 -10.20
CA GLN A 44 14.95 -1.71 -10.97
C GLN A 44 13.93 -2.00 -12.07
N PHE A 45 12.64 -1.85 -11.78
CA PHE A 45 11.53 -2.18 -12.69
C PHE A 45 10.83 -0.94 -13.25
N ALA A 46 11.49 0.22 -13.24
CA ALA A 46 10.90 1.51 -13.59
C ALA A 46 10.17 1.52 -14.94
N THR A 47 10.63 0.71 -15.92
CA THR A 47 10.06 0.57 -17.25
C THR A 47 10.15 -0.87 -17.74
N GLY A 48 9.31 -1.26 -18.70
CA GLY A 48 9.39 -2.58 -19.37
C GLY A 48 8.62 -3.72 -18.71
N TYR A 49 8.05 -3.51 -17.52
CA TYR A 49 7.37 -4.56 -16.73
C TYR A 49 5.87 -4.28 -16.51
N PHE A 50 5.16 -3.86 -17.56
CA PHE A 50 3.75 -3.44 -17.54
C PHE A 50 3.48 -2.21 -16.68
N LEU A 51 3.54 -2.34 -15.35
CA LEU A 51 3.46 -1.21 -14.43
C LEU A 51 4.79 -0.46 -14.42
N ARG A 52 4.73 0.85 -14.64
CA ARG A 52 5.93 1.72 -14.72
C ARG A 52 5.94 2.71 -13.57
N ARG A 53 7.14 3.18 -13.21
CA ARG A 53 7.34 4.19 -12.16
C ARG A 53 6.63 5.51 -12.49
N ASP A 54 6.75 6.00 -13.72
CA ASP A 54 6.07 7.22 -14.19
C ASP A 54 4.54 7.05 -14.15
N GLY A 55 4.05 5.84 -14.45
CA GLY A 55 2.64 5.48 -14.33
C GLY A 55 2.13 5.59 -12.88
N MET A 56 2.88 5.04 -11.91
CA MET A 56 2.53 5.16 -10.49
C MET A 56 2.52 6.62 -10.00
N GLN A 57 3.48 7.44 -10.43
CA GLN A 57 3.50 8.87 -10.13
C GLN A 57 2.23 9.56 -10.67
N TRP A 58 1.87 9.27 -11.92
CA TRP A 58 0.65 9.81 -12.52
C TRP A 58 -0.62 9.36 -11.78
N PHE A 59 -0.74 8.07 -11.41
CA PHE A 59 -1.89 7.55 -10.66
C PHE A 59 -2.03 8.24 -9.30
N TRP A 60 -0.93 8.42 -8.57
CA TRP A 60 -0.94 9.17 -7.31
C TRP A 60 -1.33 10.63 -7.49
N ASP A 61 -0.87 11.29 -8.55
CA ASP A 61 -1.28 12.67 -8.86
C ASP A 61 -2.79 12.77 -9.18
N GLN A 62 -3.38 11.74 -9.79
CA GLN A 62 -4.83 11.68 -10.00
C GLN A 62 -5.60 11.42 -8.71
N TYR A 63 -5.02 10.69 -7.76
CA TYR A 63 -5.66 10.39 -6.48
C TYR A 63 -5.62 11.60 -5.54
N THR A 64 -4.45 12.19 -5.33
CA THR A 64 -4.26 13.46 -4.61
C THR A 64 -2.83 13.97 -4.83
N THR A 65 -2.68 15.28 -5.01
CA THR A 65 -1.37 15.96 -5.04
C THR A 65 -0.98 16.54 -3.68
N ASP A 66 -1.84 16.43 -2.67
CA ASP A 66 -1.55 16.96 -1.33
C ASP A 66 -0.61 16.01 -0.58
N ALA A 67 0.54 16.54 -0.14
CA ALA A 67 1.53 15.79 0.62
C ALA A 67 1.00 15.31 1.98
N THR A 68 0.09 16.08 2.60
CA THR A 68 -0.57 15.72 3.86
C THR A 68 -1.53 14.54 3.67
N ASP A 69 -2.28 14.52 2.57
CA ASP A 69 -3.15 13.38 2.23
C ASP A 69 -2.31 12.13 1.98
N ARG A 70 -1.24 12.26 1.18
CA ARG A 70 -0.30 11.16 0.90
C ARG A 70 0.36 10.61 2.16
N ALA A 71 0.52 11.43 3.20
CA ALA A 71 1.10 11.00 4.47
C ALA A 71 0.10 10.31 5.41
N GLN A 72 -1.22 10.38 5.15
CA GLN A 72 -2.21 9.67 5.96
C GLN A 72 -2.04 8.16 5.82
N ILE A 73 -2.19 7.43 6.93
CA ILE A 73 -2.10 5.95 6.94
C ILE A 73 -3.22 5.28 6.13
N THR A 74 -4.29 6.00 5.82
CA THR A 74 -5.38 5.56 4.95
C THR A 74 -5.07 5.74 3.46
N ALA A 75 -3.98 6.43 3.12
CA ALA A 75 -3.43 6.52 1.77
C ALA A 75 -2.11 5.74 1.67
N SER A 76 -1.19 5.93 2.60
CA SER A 76 0.10 5.24 2.68
C SER A 76 0.17 4.37 3.95
N PRO A 77 -0.48 3.20 3.98
CA PRO A 77 -0.53 2.35 5.17
C PRO A 77 0.84 1.86 5.65
N LEU A 78 1.88 1.87 4.81
CA LEU A 78 3.27 1.61 5.22
C LEU A 78 3.79 2.61 6.27
N ARG A 79 3.17 3.78 6.38
CA ARG A 79 3.53 4.81 7.36
C ARG A 79 2.86 4.64 8.72
N ALA A 80 1.99 3.63 8.88
CA ALA A 80 1.37 3.34 10.17
C ALA A 80 2.41 2.87 11.19
N THR A 81 2.26 3.29 12.45
CA THR A 81 3.12 2.82 13.53
C THR A 81 2.81 1.36 13.89
N ALA A 82 3.75 0.70 14.58
CA ALA A 82 3.54 -0.66 15.08
C ALA A 82 2.29 -0.78 15.98
N GLU A 83 2.00 0.25 16.79
CA GLU A 83 0.81 0.30 17.64
C GLU A 83 -0.48 0.42 16.80
N GLN A 84 -0.45 1.17 15.71
CA GLN A 84 -1.56 1.28 14.77
C GLN A 84 -1.82 -0.03 14.02
N LEU A 85 -0.77 -0.80 13.72
CA LEU A 85 -0.87 -2.11 13.06
C LEU A 85 -1.16 -3.28 14.02
N SER A 86 -0.89 -3.12 15.31
CA SER A 86 -1.13 -4.18 16.30
C SER A 86 -2.61 -4.57 16.39
N GLY A 87 -2.91 -5.86 16.40
CA GLY A 87 -4.28 -6.37 16.53
C GLY A 87 -5.13 -6.27 15.25
N LEU A 88 -4.54 -5.91 14.11
CA LEU A 88 -5.18 -6.10 12.81
C LEU A 88 -5.40 -7.60 12.54
N PRO A 89 -6.39 -7.96 11.70
CA PRO A 89 -6.63 -9.35 11.33
C PRO A 89 -5.40 -9.97 10.63
N PRO A 90 -5.24 -11.30 10.68
CA PRO A 90 -4.21 -12.00 9.93
C PRO A 90 -4.19 -11.57 8.46
N ALA A 91 -2.99 -11.44 7.90
CA ALA A 91 -2.78 -10.97 6.53
C ALA A 91 -2.14 -12.05 5.66
N LEU A 92 -2.57 -12.10 4.39
CA LEU A 92 -1.81 -12.71 3.31
C LEU A 92 -1.38 -11.61 2.35
N VAL A 93 -0.08 -11.40 2.20
CA VAL A 93 0.49 -10.45 1.23
C VAL A 93 1.18 -11.24 0.13
N ILE A 94 0.84 -10.94 -1.12
CA ILE A 94 1.42 -11.59 -2.31
C ILE A 94 2.05 -10.50 -3.16
N THR A 95 3.35 -10.60 -3.44
CA THR A 95 4.07 -9.66 -4.29
C THR A 95 4.47 -10.29 -5.62
N GLY A 96 4.66 -9.46 -6.64
CA GLY A 96 5.31 -9.86 -7.89
C GLY A 96 6.80 -9.57 -7.83
N GLU A 97 7.65 -10.49 -8.29
CA GLU A 97 9.10 -10.30 -8.27
C GLU A 97 9.54 -9.08 -9.12
N ALA A 98 8.97 -8.94 -10.31
CA ALA A 98 9.27 -7.89 -11.27
C ALA A 98 8.16 -6.82 -11.28
N ASP A 99 7.98 -6.17 -10.13
CA ASP A 99 6.98 -5.13 -9.88
C ASP A 99 7.63 -3.96 -9.13
N VAL A 100 7.31 -2.73 -9.53
CA VAL A 100 7.74 -1.51 -8.83
C VAL A 100 7.20 -1.44 -7.39
N LEU A 101 6.07 -2.10 -7.12
CA LEU A 101 5.42 -2.13 -5.80
C LEU A 101 5.96 -3.23 -4.87
N ARG A 102 6.91 -4.05 -5.34
CA ARG A 102 7.37 -5.23 -4.60
C ARG A 102 7.87 -4.87 -3.21
N ASP A 103 8.85 -3.96 -3.14
CA ASP A 103 9.52 -3.71 -1.86
C ASP A 103 8.60 -3.00 -0.86
N GLU A 104 7.67 -2.15 -1.30
CA GLU A 104 6.71 -1.51 -0.41
C GLU A 104 5.64 -2.51 0.09
N GLY A 105 5.26 -3.49 -0.74
CA GLY A 105 4.39 -4.58 -0.34
C GLY A 105 5.06 -5.51 0.67
N GLU A 106 6.33 -5.87 0.47
CA GLU A 106 7.13 -6.68 1.39
C GLU A 106 7.42 -5.95 2.70
N ALA A 107 7.71 -4.64 2.65
CA ALA A 107 7.97 -3.85 3.85
C ALA A 107 6.73 -3.64 4.72
N TYR A 108 5.52 -3.71 4.14
CA TYR A 108 4.27 -3.62 4.88
C TYR A 108 3.89 -4.93 5.59
N ALA A 109 4.39 -6.07 5.12
CA ALA A 109 4.07 -7.40 5.63
C ALA A 109 4.81 -7.72 6.93
#